data_AF-A0A7K0DRL9-F1
#
_entry.id   AF-A0A7K0DRL9-F1
#
_cell.length_a   1.000
_cell.length_b   1.000
_cell.length_c   1.000
_cell.angle_alpha   90.00
_cell.angle_beta   90.00
_cell.angle_gamma   90.00
#
_symmetry.space_group_name_H-M   'P 1'
#
loop_
_entity.id
_entity.type
_entity.pdbx_description
1 polymer ?
#
loop_
_entity_poly.entity_id
_entity_poly.type
_entity_poly.pdbx_seq_one_letter_code
_entity_poly.pdbx_strand_id
1 'polypeptide(L)'
;MLINVESEFSQPEGALDDSPGVLENRGGADALSPRQAAAAVFSSRLSELIAESVVSTEDGSTRSLTLYSLAQHLELAYPDVPVSQSGLYRLIHGEAIPRLDLIIALARVFDVPPEYFVTAEKKR
;
A
#
# COMPACT_ATOMS: atom_id res chain seq x y z
N MET A 1 -60.19 -55.17 13.08
CA MET A 1 -59.43 -55.74 11.95
C MET A 1 -58.00 -55.25 12.14
N LEU A 2 -57.11 -56.08 12.71
CA LEU A 2 -55.94 -56.70 12.02
C LEU A 2 -55.18 -55.65 11.19
N ILE A 3 -53.88 -55.40 11.40
CA ILE A 3 -52.76 -56.31 11.10
C ILE A 3 -51.48 -55.81 11.82
N ASN A 4 -50.69 -56.77 12.31
CA ASN A 4 -49.31 -56.66 12.79
C ASN A 4 -48.32 -56.77 11.59
N VAL A 5 -47.09 -56.26 11.68
CA VAL A 5 -45.82 -56.95 11.29
C VAL A 5 -44.63 -55.96 11.31
N GLU A 6 -43.56 -56.43 11.95
CA GLU A 6 -42.22 -55.87 12.11
C GLU A 6 -41.38 -55.94 10.82
N SER A 7 -40.43 -55.01 10.63
CA SER A 7 -39.02 -55.34 10.30
C SER A 7 -38.15 -54.09 10.10
N GLU A 8 -37.15 -54.02 10.96
CA GLU A 8 -35.77 -53.53 10.86
C GLU A 8 -35.33 -52.76 9.60
N PHE A 9 -34.69 -51.59 9.79
CA PHE A 9 -33.35 -51.34 9.25
C PHE A 9 -32.65 -50.20 10.02
N SER A 10 -31.38 -50.45 10.32
CA SER A 10 -30.47 -49.63 11.12
C SER A 10 -29.65 -48.70 10.23
N GLN A 11 -29.49 -47.42 10.61
CA GLN A 11 -28.21 -46.68 10.73
C GLN A 11 -28.45 -45.15 10.85
N PRO A 12 -27.67 -44.43 11.69
CA PRO A 12 -27.76 -42.99 11.82
C PRO A 12 -26.83 -42.31 10.81
N GLU A 13 -27.40 -41.66 9.80
CA GLU A 13 -26.60 -40.81 8.90
C GLU A 13 -26.33 -39.46 9.56
N GLY A 14 -25.04 -39.13 9.62
CA GLY A 14 -24.49 -37.96 10.26
C GLY A 14 -25.11 -36.67 9.74
N ALA A 15 -25.26 -35.74 10.68
CA ALA A 15 -25.50 -34.34 10.39
C ALA A 15 -24.39 -33.82 9.46
N LEU A 16 -24.72 -33.63 8.18
CA LEU A 16 -23.97 -32.75 7.31
C LEU A 16 -24.68 -31.40 7.31
N ASP A 17 -24.14 -30.57 8.18
CA ASP A 17 -24.28 -29.13 8.22
C ASP A 17 -24.02 -28.56 6.81
N ASP A 18 -25.08 -28.16 6.11
CA ASP A 18 -25.03 -27.44 4.83
C ASP A 18 -24.72 -25.95 5.12
N SER A 19 -23.58 -25.71 5.77
CA SER A 19 -22.99 -24.39 5.81
C SER A 19 -22.09 -24.22 4.58
N PRO A 20 -22.27 -23.17 3.76
CA PRO A 20 -21.29 -22.81 2.75
C PRO A 20 -20.06 -22.29 3.48
N GLY A 21 -19.17 -23.23 3.82
CA GLY A 21 -17.86 -22.98 4.37
C GLY A 21 -17.07 -22.16 3.38
N VAL A 22 -17.11 -20.85 3.60
CA VAL A 22 -16.09 -19.85 3.33
C VAL A 22 -14.87 -20.49 2.71
N LEU A 23 -14.63 -20.19 1.44
CA LEU A 23 -13.36 -20.38 0.80
C LEU A 23 -12.32 -19.62 1.64
N GLU A 24 -11.75 -20.32 2.61
CA GLU A 24 -10.50 -19.95 3.25
C GLU A 24 -9.46 -19.98 2.14
N ASN A 25 -9.35 -18.85 1.44
CA ASN A 25 -8.18 -18.50 0.69
C ASN A 25 -7.05 -18.27 1.70
N ARG A 26 -6.55 -19.37 2.27
CA ARG A 26 -5.20 -19.47 2.81
C ARG A 26 -4.24 -19.44 1.61
N GLY A 27 -4.24 -18.32 0.89
CA GLY A 27 -3.18 -17.97 -0.04
C GLY A 27 -1.90 -17.86 0.76
N GLY A 28 -0.83 -18.45 0.25
CA GLY A 28 0.41 -18.70 0.95
C GLY A 28 1.09 -17.43 1.46
N ALA A 29 2.31 -17.59 1.96
CA ALA A 29 3.25 -16.48 2.09
C ALA A 29 3.48 -15.88 0.68
N ASP A 30 2.56 -15.02 0.25
CA ASP A 30 2.44 -14.56 -1.13
C ASP A 30 3.53 -13.52 -1.34
N ALA A 31 4.51 -13.89 -2.16
CA ALA A 31 5.51 -12.94 -2.62
C ALA A 31 4.77 -11.74 -3.22
N LEU A 32 5.11 -10.53 -2.75
CA LEU A 32 4.52 -9.29 -3.24
C LEU A 32 4.51 -9.29 -4.78
N SER A 33 3.37 -8.95 -5.39
CA SER A 33 3.34 -8.73 -6.83
C SER A 33 4.37 -7.65 -7.21
N PRO A 34 4.91 -7.64 -8.44
CA PRO A 34 5.89 -6.63 -8.86
C PRO A 34 5.42 -5.19 -8.62
N ARG A 35 4.12 -4.94 -8.80
CA ARG A 35 3.45 -3.68 -8.52
C ARG A 35 3.51 -3.31 -7.03
N GLN A 36 3.19 -4.25 -6.14
CA GLN A 36 3.25 -4.04 -4.70
C GLN A 36 4.68 -3.86 -4.21
N ALA A 37 5.62 -4.63 -4.76
CA ALA A 37 7.04 -4.48 -4.44
C ALA A 37 7.56 -3.08 -4.84
N ALA A 38 7.23 -2.59 -6.03
CA ALA A 38 7.60 -1.25 -6.46
C ALA A 38 6.96 -0.16 -5.58
N ALA A 39 5.68 -0.30 -5.24
CA ALA A 39 4.99 0.64 -4.34
C ALA A 39 5.62 0.67 -2.94
N ALA A 40 6.03 -0.49 -2.41
CA ALA A 40 6.68 -0.60 -1.10
C ALA A 40 8.09 0.03 -1.09
N VAL A 41 8.88 -0.16 -2.16
CA VAL A 41 10.19 0.50 -2.31
C VAL A 41 9.99 2.01 -2.35
N PHE A 42 9.07 2.48 -3.19
CA PHE A 42 8.80 3.90 -3.33
C PHE A 42 8.35 4.54 -2.01
N SER A 43 7.41 3.90 -1.32
CA SER A 43 6.83 4.43 -0.09
C SER A 43 7.86 4.51 1.03
N SER A 44 8.74 3.51 1.16
CA SER A 44 9.85 3.53 2.12
C SER A 44 10.79 4.70 1.86
N ARG A 45 11.22 4.86 0.60
CA ARG A 45 12.17 5.90 0.19
C ARG A 45 11.62 7.30 0.38
N LEU A 46 10.36 7.52 0.02
CA LEU A 46 9.70 8.81 0.23
C LEU A 46 9.54 9.11 1.72
N SER A 47 9.19 8.11 2.53
CA SER A 47 9.03 8.28 3.98
C SER A 47 10.36 8.62 4.66
N GLU A 48 11.45 7.96 4.27
CA GLU A 48 12.82 8.26 4.71
C GLU A 48 13.19 9.71 4.42
N LEU A 49 13.03 10.15 3.17
CA LEU A 49 13.34 11.53 2.77
C LEU A 49 12.53 12.56 3.56
N ILE A 50 11.23 12.32 3.75
CA ILE A 50 10.38 13.25 4.51
C ILE A 50 10.80 13.32 5.99
N ALA A 51 11.18 12.19 6.58
CA ALA A 51 11.61 12.13 7.98
C ALA A 51 12.96 12.84 8.20
N GLU A 52 13.88 12.77 7.24
CA GLU A 52 15.19 13.41 7.31
C GLU A 52 15.15 14.90 6.90
N SER A 53 14.15 15.29 6.11
CA SER A 53 14.04 16.64 5.59
C SER A 53 13.51 17.64 6.60
N VAL A 54 14.22 18.75 6.71
CA VAL A 54 13.78 19.94 7.43
C VAL A 54 13.68 21.11 6.46
N VAL A 55 12.64 21.92 6.63
CA VAL A 55 12.39 23.13 5.84
C VAL A 55 12.60 24.37 6.69
N SER A 56 13.27 25.37 6.11
CA SER A 56 13.36 26.70 6.69
C SER A 56 12.06 27.47 6.40
N THR A 57 11.45 28.04 7.44
CA THR A 57 10.32 28.96 7.29
C THR A 57 10.82 30.37 6.99
N GLU A 58 9.96 31.25 6.47
CA GLU A 58 10.28 32.68 6.25
C GLU A 58 10.75 33.37 7.53
N ASP A 59 10.26 32.93 8.70
CA ASP A 59 10.70 33.41 10.01
C ASP A 59 12.08 32.88 10.45
N GLY A 60 12.80 32.16 9.59
CA GLY A 60 14.11 31.56 9.87
C GLY A 60 14.07 30.33 10.79
N SER A 61 12.87 29.86 11.17
CA SER A 61 12.71 28.66 11.98
C SER A 61 12.84 27.41 11.11
N THR A 62 13.45 26.36 11.65
CA THR A 62 13.55 25.06 10.97
C THR A 62 12.42 24.16 11.46
N ARG A 63 11.56 23.68 10.55
CA ARG A 63 10.47 22.75 10.84
C ARG A 63 10.63 21.47 10.04
N SER A 64 10.16 20.36 10.59
CA SER A 64 10.08 19.10 9.84
C SER A 64 9.21 19.27 8.60
N LEU A 65 9.64 18.67 7.48
CA LEU A 65 8.83 18.64 6.28
C LEU A 65 7.54 17.85 6.57
N THR A 66 6.39 18.45 6.24
CA THR A 66 5.09 17.77 6.29
C THR A 66 4.61 17.43 4.89
N LEU A 67 3.69 16.46 4.80
CA LEU A 67 2.97 16.16 3.56
C LEU A 67 2.30 17.40 2.95
N TYR A 68 1.72 18.25 3.80
CA TYR A 68 1.07 19.49 3.38
C TYR A 68 2.07 20.44 2.70
N SER A 69 3.19 20.71 3.36
CA SER A 69 4.23 21.60 2.82
C SER A 69 4.87 21.04 1.54
N LEU A 70 5.05 19.72 1.46
CA LEU A 70 5.56 19.07 0.25
C LEU A 70 4.57 19.23 -0.92
N ALA A 71 3.28 19.01 -0.68
CA ALA A 71 2.24 19.20 -1.69
C ALA A 71 2.24 20.64 -2.22
N GLN A 72 2.24 21.63 -1.32
CA GLN A 72 2.28 23.04 -1.70
C GLN A 72 3.55 23.39 -2.49
N HIS A 73 4.71 22.87 -2.08
CA HIS A 73 5.94 23.11 -2.81
C HIS A 73 5.91 22.51 -4.23
N LEU A 74 5.37 21.29 -4.38
CA LEU A 74 5.22 20.64 -5.68
C LEU A 74 4.25 21.39 -6.59
N GLU A 75 3.11 21.86 -6.06
CA GLU A 75 2.13 22.64 -6.83
C GLU A 75 2.72 23.95 -7.38
N LEU A 76 3.59 24.60 -6.60
CA LEU A 76 4.24 25.86 -7.01
C LEU A 76 5.40 25.63 -7.98
N ALA A 77 6.26 24.65 -7.71
CA ALA A 77 7.48 24.42 -8.49
C ALA A 77 7.23 23.59 -9.76
N TYR A 78 6.21 22.74 -9.77
CA TYR A 78 5.88 21.81 -10.85
C TYR A 78 4.38 21.82 -11.15
N PRO A 79 3.82 22.92 -11.67
CA PRO A 79 2.37 23.08 -11.88
C PRO A 79 1.77 22.06 -12.85
N ASP A 80 2.58 21.48 -13.74
CA ASP A 80 2.14 20.45 -14.69
C ASP A 80 2.06 19.04 -14.08
N VAL A 81 2.56 18.85 -12.86
CA VAL A 81 2.58 17.55 -12.19
C VAL A 81 1.31 17.41 -11.35
N PRO A 82 0.43 16.43 -11.65
CA PRO A 82 -0.80 16.24 -10.90
C PRO A 82 -0.46 15.72 -9.50
N VAL A 83 -0.66 16.58 -8.50
CA VAL A 83 -0.43 16.26 -7.10
C VAL A 83 -1.66 16.62 -6.28
N SER A 84 -1.92 15.82 -5.25
CA SER A 84 -2.91 16.13 -4.21
C SER A 84 -2.44 15.52 -2.89
N GLN A 85 -2.87 16.09 -1.77
CA GLN A 85 -2.52 15.56 -0.45
C GLN A 85 -2.97 14.11 -0.26
N SER A 86 -4.19 13.77 -0.69
CA SER A 86 -4.70 12.39 -0.65
C SER A 86 -3.88 11.46 -1.54
N GLY A 87 -3.40 11.93 -2.69
CA GLY A 87 -2.51 11.17 -3.57
C GLY A 87 -1.16 10.88 -2.90
N LEU A 88 -0.52 11.89 -2.33
CA LEU A 88 0.74 11.74 -1.59
C LEU A 88 0.60 10.84 -0.37
N TYR A 89 -0.52 10.94 0.36
CA TYR A 89 -0.80 10.05 1.49
C TYR A 89 -0.82 8.57 1.06
N ARG A 90 -1.51 8.25 -0.03
CA ARG A 90 -1.54 6.89 -0.59
C ARG A 90 -0.16 6.41 -1.03
N LEU A 91 0.67 7.30 -1.56
CA LEU A 91 2.04 6.98 -1.95
C LEU A 91 2.92 6.64 -0.74
N ILE A 92 2.82 7.41 0.35
CA ILE A 92 3.55 7.14 1.61
C ILE A 92 3.11 5.82 2.25
N HIS A 93 1.85 5.42 2.06
CA HIS A 93 1.34 4.15 2.59
C HIS A 93 1.50 2.97 1.62
N GLY A 94 2.11 3.18 0.44
CA GLY A 94 2.30 2.14 -0.57
C GLY A 94 1.00 1.67 -1.24
N GLU A 95 -0.09 2.43 -1.11
CA GLU A 95 -1.40 2.14 -1.67
C GLU A 95 -1.54 2.57 -3.14
N ALA A 96 -0.62 3.41 -3.62
CA ALA A 96 -0.59 3.90 -4.99
C ALA A 96 0.79 3.73 -5.63
N ILE A 97 0.80 3.61 -6.96
CA ILE A 97 2.03 3.71 -7.75
C ILE A 97 2.17 5.16 -8.24
N PRO A 98 3.33 5.80 -8.06
CA PRO A 98 3.60 7.13 -8.59
C PRO A 98 3.74 7.11 -10.11
N ARG A 99 3.37 8.22 -10.76
CA ARG A 99 3.68 8.46 -12.17
C ARG A 99 5.13 8.90 -12.33
N LEU A 100 5.71 8.66 -13.51
CA LEU A 100 7.09 9.06 -13.81
C LEU A 100 7.32 10.56 -13.56
N ASP A 101 6.42 11.42 -14.01
CA ASP A 101 6.54 12.88 -13.85
C ASP A 101 6.69 13.30 -12.38
N LEU A 102 5.92 12.63 -11.49
CA LEU A 102 5.99 12.86 -10.05
C LEU A 102 7.30 12.34 -9.44
N ILE A 103 7.81 11.20 -9.91
CA ILE A 103 9.12 10.68 -9.49
C ILE A 103 10.21 11.71 -9.83
N ILE A 104 10.20 12.26 -11.05
CA ILE A 104 11.18 13.27 -11.48
C ILE A 104 11.06 14.55 -10.64
N ALA A 105 9.84 15.02 -10.37
CA ALA A 105 9.63 16.20 -9.54
C ALA A 105 10.14 15.99 -8.10
N LEU A 106 9.78 14.88 -7.46
CA LEU A 106 10.24 14.54 -6.11
C LEU A 106 11.76 14.40 -6.05
N ALA A 107 12.37 13.74 -7.03
CA ALA A 107 13.82 13.61 -7.16
C ALA A 107 14.52 14.97 -7.12
N ARG A 108 13.99 15.96 -7.86
CA ARG A 108 14.53 17.32 -7.85
C ARG A 108 14.28 18.07 -6.53
N VAL A 109 13.11 17.89 -5.91
CA VAL A 109 12.78 18.53 -4.62
C VAL A 109 13.72 18.05 -3.51
N PHE A 110 14.04 16.76 -3.50
CA PHE A 110 14.91 16.15 -2.49
C PHE A 110 16.38 16.08 -2.88
N ASP A 111 16.75 16.60 -4.07
CA ASP A 111 18.10 16.55 -4.62
C ASP A 111 18.71 15.12 -4.67
N VAL A 112 17.88 14.14 -5.06
CA VAL A 112 18.27 12.74 -5.23
C VAL A 112 18.08 12.29 -6.68
N PRO A 113 18.86 11.32 -7.18
CA PRO A 113 18.63 10.74 -8.50
C PRO A 113 17.25 10.03 -8.58
N PRO A 114 16.51 10.09 -9.70
CA PRO A 114 15.20 9.42 -9.83
C PRO A 114 15.23 7.92 -9.55
N GLU A 115 16.36 7.26 -9.82
CA GLU A 115 16.55 5.83 -9.61
C GLU A 115 16.45 5.46 -8.11
N TYR A 116 16.66 6.42 -7.21
CA TYR A 116 16.52 6.24 -5.76
C TYR A 116 15.13 5.70 -5.37
N PHE A 117 14.10 6.14 -6.09
CA PHE A 117 12.71 5.79 -5.82
C PHE A 117 12.27 4.41 -6.36
N VAL A 118 13.07 3.80 -7.24
CA VAL A 118 12.73 2.54 -7.92
C VAL A 118 13.70 1.42 -7.62
N THR A 119 14.89 1.74 -7.13
CA THR A 119 15.93 0.75 -6.85
C THR A 119 15.82 0.33 -5.40
N ALA A 120 15.36 -0.90 -5.17
CA ALA A 120 15.59 -1.55 -3.88
C ALA A 120 17.11 -1.68 -3.73
N GLU A 121 17.71 -0.96 -2.79
CA GLU A 121 19.13 -1.14 -2.52
C GLU A 121 19.35 -2.62 -2.20
N LYS A 122 20.21 -3.26 -2.99
CA LYS A 122 20.74 -4.58 -2.66
C LYS A 122 21.61 -4.34 -1.43
N LYS A 123 21.05 -4.53 -0.23
CA LYS A 123 21.82 -4.59 1.01
C LYS A 123 22.96 -5.60 0.75
N ARG A 124 24.18 -5.08 0.60
CA ARG A 124 25.40 -5.89 0.46
C ARG A 124 25.81 -6.42 1.81
#